data_AF-S7RSS7-F1
#
_entry.id   AF-S7RSS7-F1
#
_cell.length_a   1.000
_cell.length_b   1.000
_cell.length_c   1.000
_cell.angle_alpha   90.00
_cell.angle_beta   90.00
_cell.angle_gamma   90.00
#
_symmetry.space_group_name_H-M   'P 1'
#
loop_
_entity.id
_entity.type
_entity.pdbx_description
1 polymer ?
#
loop_
_entity_poly.entity_id
_entity_poly.type
_entity_poly.pdbx_seq_one_letter_code
_entity_poly.pdbx_strand_id
1 'polypeptide(L)'
;MAKLHSTPRAAADRALLAVEMTHDAFHMYAETSEEIVQRLYDTACDVGHRIHKYLERSHLPFCADIRQPKGKSPAETWEGALASVYRMNAEHAKAIAKSYPTMNSLYRAYEKDPQAGPLLLQHIQVECTADGRKRVKDKLGPALSKRVFTVLYDTDPLRLVVNDK
;
A
#
# COMPACT_ATOMS: atom_id res chain seq x y z
N MET A 1 26.10 -51.78 9.71
CA MET A 1 26.29 -50.76 8.65
C MET A 1 24.98 -50.62 7.88
N ALA A 2 24.17 -49.61 8.21
CA ALA A 2 22.88 -49.38 7.56
C ALA A 2 23.12 -48.68 6.21
N LYS A 3 22.80 -49.34 5.10
CA LYS A 3 22.74 -48.70 3.78
C LYS A 3 21.48 -47.84 3.74
N LEU A 4 21.66 -46.53 3.85
CA LEU A 4 20.63 -45.55 3.53
C LEU A 4 20.37 -45.62 2.02
N HIS A 5 19.27 -46.28 1.63
CA HIS A 5 18.74 -46.23 0.28
C HIS A 5 18.29 -44.79 -0.01
N SER A 6 19.20 -43.98 -0.57
CA SER A 6 18.85 -42.71 -1.21
C SER A 6 17.93 -43.03 -2.39
N THR A 7 16.63 -42.88 -2.22
CA THR A 7 15.62 -43.00 -3.27
C THR A 7 16.00 -42.10 -4.46
N PRO A 8 15.75 -42.51 -5.71
CA PRO A 8 16.10 -41.73 -6.90
C PRO A 8 15.51 -40.31 -6.89
N ARG A 9 14.35 -40.14 -6.25
CA ARG A 9 13.73 -38.83 -6.00
C ARG A 9 14.60 -37.90 -5.15
N ALA A 10 15.20 -38.40 -4.06
CA ALA A 10 16.08 -37.62 -3.21
C ALA A 10 17.40 -37.22 -3.89
N ALA A 11 17.82 -37.94 -4.93
CA ALA A 11 18.94 -37.54 -5.78
C ALA A 11 18.52 -36.45 -6.78
N ALA A 12 17.33 -36.58 -7.39
CA ALA A 12 16.78 -35.59 -8.31
C ALA A 12 16.51 -34.24 -7.62
N ASP A 13 15.90 -34.24 -6.44
CA ASP A 13 15.61 -33.02 -5.67
C ASP A 13 16.91 -32.27 -5.32
N ARG A 14 17.97 -33.00 -4.93
CA ARG A 14 19.29 -32.40 -4.66
C ARG A 14 19.93 -31.80 -5.90
N ALA A 15 19.79 -32.44 -7.05
CA ALA A 15 20.31 -31.92 -8.31
C ALA A 15 19.54 -30.67 -8.76
N LEU A 16 18.21 -30.68 -8.66
CA LEU A 16 17.37 -29.52 -9.00
C LEU A 16 17.66 -28.32 -8.09
N LEU A 17 17.84 -28.55 -6.79
CA LEU A 17 18.22 -27.50 -5.84
C LEU A 17 19.60 -26.89 -6.19
N ALA A 18 20.57 -27.72 -6.57
CA ALA A 18 21.89 -27.23 -7.00
C ALA A 18 21.79 -26.33 -8.24
N VAL A 19 20.89 -26.67 -9.18
CA VAL A 19 20.63 -25.84 -10.38
C VAL A 19 19.98 -24.52 -10.00
N GLU A 20 18.96 -24.53 -9.13
CA GLU A 20 18.29 -23.32 -8.62
C GLU A 20 19.29 -22.36 -7.97
N MET A 21 20.15 -22.87 -7.08
CA MET A 21 21.18 -22.06 -6.41
C MET A 21 22.23 -21.47 -7.35
N THR A 22 22.57 -22.17 -8.43
CA THR A 22 23.65 -21.75 -9.34
C THR A 22 23.17 -20.81 -10.43
N HIS A 23 21.92 -20.98 -10.91
CA HIS A 23 21.42 -20.30 -12.11
C HIS A 23 20.18 -19.44 -11.88
N ASP A 24 19.70 -19.28 -10.64
CA ASP A 24 18.44 -18.57 -10.33
C ASP A 24 17.26 -19.12 -11.17
N ALA A 25 17.25 -20.44 -11.34
CA ALA A 25 16.34 -21.14 -12.21
C ALA A 25 15.16 -21.71 -11.43
N PHE A 26 13.95 -21.32 -11.81
CA PHE A 26 12.72 -21.88 -11.26
C PHE A 26 12.33 -23.15 -12.01
N HIS A 27 12.09 -24.22 -11.28
CA HIS A 27 11.60 -25.49 -11.80
C HIS A 27 10.27 -25.85 -11.16
N MET A 28 9.43 -26.56 -11.89
CA MET A 28 8.11 -26.98 -11.44
C MET A 28 7.87 -28.42 -11.82
N TYR A 29 7.34 -29.20 -10.90
CA TYR A 29 6.89 -30.56 -11.15
C TYR A 29 5.39 -30.56 -11.48
N ALA A 30 5.04 -31.21 -12.58
CA ALA A 30 3.67 -31.43 -13.06
C ALA A 30 3.56 -32.86 -13.58
N GLU A 31 2.49 -33.56 -13.21
CA GLU A 31 2.30 -34.98 -13.53
C GLU A 31 1.47 -35.19 -14.81
N THR A 32 0.58 -34.24 -15.13
CA THR A 32 -0.30 -34.33 -16.30
C THR A 32 -0.12 -33.17 -17.27
N SER A 33 -0.54 -33.38 -18.51
CA SER A 33 -0.54 -32.34 -19.53
C SER A 33 -1.49 -31.19 -19.19
N GLU A 34 -2.62 -31.45 -18.53
CA GLU A 34 -3.53 -30.38 -18.11
C GLU A 34 -2.89 -29.45 -17.09
N GLU A 35 -2.13 -29.99 -16.13
CA GLU A 35 -1.40 -29.19 -15.14
C GLU A 35 -0.36 -28.29 -15.79
N ILE A 36 0.35 -28.79 -16.81
CA ILE A 36 1.34 -28.00 -17.57
C ILE A 36 0.64 -26.83 -18.26
N VAL A 37 -0.47 -27.08 -18.95
CA VAL A 37 -1.23 -26.04 -19.66
C VAL A 37 -1.76 -24.98 -18.70
N GLN A 38 -2.34 -25.41 -17.57
CA GLN A 38 -2.85 -24.48 -16.55
C GLN A 38 -1.73 -23.61 -15.99
N ARG A 39 -0.59 -24.20 -15.63
CA ARG A 39 0.55 -23.44 -15.08
C ARG A 39 1.16 -22.48 -16.09
N LEU A 40 1.21 -22.85 -17.37
CA LEU A 40 1.66 -21.96 -18.43
C LEU A 40 0.73 -20.76 -18.57
N TYR A 41 -0.59 -20.99 -18.53
CA TYR A 41 -1.60 -19.94 -18.53
C TYR A 41 -1.43 -19.01 -17.30
N ASP A 42 -1.31 -19.57 -16.09
CA ASP A 42 -1.13 -18.81 -14.86
C ASP A 42 0.14 -17.96 -14.90
N THR A 43 1.24 -18.52 -15.42
CA THR A 43 2.51 -17.80 -15.59
C THR A 43 2.36 -16.63 -16.57
N ALA A 44 1.67 -16.85 -17.70
CA ALA A 44 1.40 -15.80 -18.67
C ALA A 44 0.53 -14.68 -18.06
N CYS A 45 -0.49 -15.05 -17.29
CA CYS A 45 -1.29 -14.10 -16.52
C CYS A 45 -0.43 -13.34 -15.51
N ASP A 46 0.44 -14.01 -14.76
CA ASP A 46 1.30 -13.36 -13.77
C ASP A 46 2.29 -12.38 -14.39
N VAL A 47 2.83 -12.68 -15.57
CA VAL A 47 3.66 -11.73 -16.34
C VAL A 47 2.84 -10.51 -16.73
N GLY A 48 1.60 -10.70 -17.23
CA GLY A 48 0.70 -9.59 -17.58
C GLY A 48 0.32 -8.72 -16.39
N HIS A 49 0.05 -9.32 -15.23
CA HIS A 49 -0.33 -8.59 -14.01
C HIS A 49 0.86 -8.03 -13.24
N ARG A 50 2.10 -8.39 -13.59
CA ARG A 50 3.32 -7.99 -12.86
C ARG A 50 3.43 -6.49 -12.70
N ILE A 51 3.14 -5.72 -13.75
CA ILE A 51 3.20 -4.25 -13.73
C ILE A 51 2.19 -3.68 -12.72
N HIS A 52 0.97 -4.20 -12.70
CA HIS A 52 -0.06 -3.79 -11.75
C HIS A 52 0.34 -4.14 -10.32
N LYS A 53 0.88 -5.35 -10.07
CA LYS A 53 1.42 -5.75 -8.76
C LYS A 53 2.56 -4.85 -8.29
N TYR A 54 3.42 -4.37 -9.19
CA TYR A 54 4.46 -3.40 -8.85
C TYR A 54 3.89 -2.01 -8.57
N LEU A 55 2.88 -1.57 -9.31
CA LEU A 55 2.21 -0.29 -9.08
C LEU A 55 1.46 -0.28 -7.73
N GLU A 56 0.75 -1.37 -7.40
CA GLU A 56 0.12 -1.57 -6.08
C GLU A 56 1.14 -1.56 -4.93
N ARG A 57 2.38 -2.00 -5.19
CA ARG A 57 3.49 -1.97 -4.22
C ARG A 57 4.34 -0.71 -4.32
N SER A 58 4.01 0.20 -5.23
CA SER A 58 4.76 1.44 -5.44
C SER A 58 4.36 2.51 -4.42
N HIS A 59 4.90 3.71 -4.59
CA HIS A 59 4.51 4.90 -3.84
C HIS A 59 3.11 5.42 -4.19
N LEU A 60 2.45 4.86 -5.23
CA LEU A 60 1.12 5.24 -5.72
C LEU A 60 0.13 4.04 -5.74
N PRO A 61 -0.08 3.33 -4.63
CA PRO A 61 -0.99 2.17 -4.60
C PRO A 61 -2.42 2.55 -4.96
N PHE A 62 -2.82 3.79 -4.66
CA PHE A 62 -4.14 4.32 -4.96
C PHE A 62 -4.39 4.56 -6.46
N CYS A 63 -3.34 4.70 -7.28
CA CYS A 63 -3.49 4.91 -8.73
C CYS A 63 -3.85 3.62 -9.47
N ALA A 64 -3.58 2.45 -8.90
CA ALA A 64 -3.96 1.17 -9.50
C ALA A 64 -5.47 0.90 -9.38
N ASP A 65 -6.13 1.46 -8.36
CA ASP A 65 -7.55 1.25 -8.09
C ASP A 65 -8.43 2.32 -8.76
N ILE A 66 -8.83 2.03 -9.99
CA ILE A 66 -9.77 2.85 -10.78
C ILE A 66 -11.23 2.78 -10.28
N ARG A 67 -11.53 2.01 -9.22
CA ARG A 67 -12.90 1.84 -8.70
C ARG A 67 -13.24 2.73 -7.50
N GLN A 68 -12.54 3.84 -7.32
CA GLN A 68 -12.88 4.81 -6.27
C GLN A 68 -14.22 5.49 -6.60
N PRO A 69 -15.30 5.25 -5.83
CA PRO A 69 -16.60 5.86 -6.10
C PRO A 69 -16.52 7.37 -5.86
N LYS A 70 -17.06 8.15 -6.79
CA LYS A 70 -17.21 9.60 -6.59
C LYS A 70 -18.11 9.87 -5.38
N GLY A 71 -17.74 10.87 -4.57
CA GLY A 71 -18.61 11.36 -3.50
C GLY A 71 -19.92 11.91 -4.08
N LYS A 72 -21.02 11.82 -3.33
CA LYS A 72 -22.32 12.38 -3.73
C LYS A 72 -22.36 13.90 -3.58
N SER A 73 -21.44 14.45 -2.79
CA SER A 73 -21.26 15.89 -2.57
C SER A 73 -19.77 16.29 -2.67
N PRO A 74 -19.48 17.59 -2.83
CA PRO A 74 -18.10 18.09 -2.75
C PRO A 74 -17.42 17.78 -1.41
N ALA A 75 -18.18 17.80 -0.32
CA ALA A 75 -17.68 17.46 1.02
C ALA A 75 -17.29 15.98 1.11
N GLU A 76 -18.16 15.07 0.65
CA GLU A 76 -17.84 13.64 0.59
C GLU A 76 -16.65 13.35 -0.33
N THR A 77 -16.54 14.10 -1.43
CA THR A 77 -15.41 13.98 -2.36
C THR A 77 -14.10 14.41 -1.68
N TRP A 78 -14.14 15.49 -0.90
CA TRP A 78 -12.99 15.95 -0.14
C TRP A 78 -12.58 14.97 0.96
N GLU A 79 -13.54 14.41 1.69
CA GLU A 79 -13.29 13.35 2.68
C GLU A 79 -12.70 12.09 2.02
N GLY A 80 -13.23 11.68 0.86
CA GLY A 80 -12.70 10.56 0.09
C GLY A 80 -11.26 10.80 -0.39
N ALA A 81 -10.97 12.01 -0.88
CA ALA A 81 -9.62 12.39 -1.28
C ALA A 81 -8.64 12.32 -0.10
N LEU A 82 -9.02 12.81 1.09
CA LEU A 82 -8.21 12.68 2.30
C LEU A 82 -8.02 11.22 2.74
N ALA A 83 -9.07 10.40 2.64
CA ALA A 83 -9.02 8.98 3.00
C ALA A 83 -8.10 8.15 2.08
N SER A 84 -7.77 8.63 0.88
CA SER A 84 -6.84 7.97 -0.05
C SER A 84 -5.38 8.01 0.42
N VAL A 85 -5.05 8.88 1.39
CA VAL A 85 -3.71 8.97 1.96
C VAL A 85 -3.36 7.68 2.73
N TYR A 86 -2.15 7.17 2.56
CA TYR A 86 -1.74 5.88 3.13
C TYR A 86 -1.93 5.78 4.66
N ARG A 87 -2.66 4.72 5.09
CA ARG A 87 -3.12 4.46 6.47
C ARG A 87 -4.00 5.56 7.07
N MET A 88 -4.58 6.43 6.24
CA MET A 88 -5.70 7.27 6.64
C MET A 88 -6.96 6.41 6.73
N ASN A 89 -7.85 6.72 7.66
CA ASN A 89 -9.17 6.07 7.75
C ASN A 89 -10.25 7.15 7.58
N ALA A 90 -11.51 6.72 7.38
CA ALA A 90 -12.61 7.64 7.14
C ALA A 90 -12.82 8.64 8.30
N GLU A 91 -12.65 8.21 9.56
CA GLU A 91 -12.83 9.08 10.72
C GLU A 91 -11.72 10.15 10.85
N HIS A 92 -10.48 9.80 10.51
CA HIS A 92 -9.39 10.78 10.41
C HIS A 92 -9.68 11.80 9.31
N ALA A 93 -10.13 11.34 8.14
CA ALA A 93 -10.47 12.21 7.01
C ALA A 93 -11.60 13.18 7.37
N LYS A 94 -12.68 12.70 8.01
CA LYS A 94 -13.77 13.53 8.54
C LYS A 94 -13.28 14.57 9.55
N ALA A 95 -12.38 14.18 10.47
CA ALA A 95 -11.85 15.11 11.47
C ALA A 95 -11.03 16.25 10.83
N ILE A 96 -10.23 15.93 9.81
CA ILE A 96 -9.49 16.93 9.03
C ILE A 96 -10.48 17.80 8.25
N ALA A 97 -11.45 17.20 7.55
CA ALA A 97 -12.46 17.94 6.78
C ALA A 97 -13.34 18.84 7.67
N LYS A 98 -13.62 18.45 8.91
CA LYS A 98 -14.33 19.30 9.89
C LYS A 98 -13.54 20.56 10.24
N SER A 99 -12.21 20.45 10.35
CA SER A 99 -11.31 21.58 10.67
C SER A 99 -10.97 22.41 9.43
N TYR A 100 -10.86 21.75 8.27
CA TYR A 100 -10.51 22.32 6.97
C TYR A 100 -11.49 21.79 5.91
N PRO A 101 -12.67 22.43 5.76
CA PRO A 101 -13.77 21.94 4.92
C PRO A 101 -13.46 21.82 3.43
N THR A 102 -12.37 22.45 2.98
CA THR A 102 -11.95 22.44 1.57
C THR A 102 -10.46 22.24 1.45
N MET A 103 -10.02 21.73 0.31
CA MET A 103 -8.61 21.65 -0.05
C MET A 103 -7.92 23.02 0.03
N ASN A 104 -8.58 24.07 -0.48
CA ASN A 104 -8.06 25.44 -0.45
C ASN A 104 -7.88 25.97 0.99
N SER A 105 -8.82 25.67 1.90
CA SER A 105 -8.67 26.06 3.31
C SER A 105 -7.47 25.39 3.99
N LEU A 106 -7.15 24.16 3.59
CA LEU A 106 -5.98 23.45 4.09
C LEU A 106 -4.68 24.03 3.50
N TYR A 107 -4.64 24.30 2.19
CA TYR A 107 -3.48 24.91 1.54
C TYR A 107 -3.16 26.29 2.09
N ARG A 108 -4.16 27.15 2.27
CA ARG A 108 -3.97 28.46 2.91
C ARG A 108 -3.44 28.34 4.34
N ALA A 109 -3.71 27.23 5.04
CA ALA A 109 -3.17 27.01 6.37
C ALA A 109 -1.69 26.57 6.31
N TYR A 110 -1.30 25.76 5.33
CA TYR A 110 0.11 25.41 5.09
C TYR A 110 0.93 26.62 4.62
N GLU A 111 0.37 27.49 3.79
CA GLU A 111 1.05 28.70 3.31
C GLU A 111 1.38 29.70 4.41
N LYS A 112 0.57 29.75 5.49
CA LYS A 112 0.80 30.67 6.61
C LYS A 112 2.07 30.34 7.39
N ASP A 113 2.40 29.06 7.51
CA ASP A 113 3.61 28.61 8.18
C ASP A 113 4.12 27.31 7.53
N PRO A 114 4.91 27.43 6.44
CA PRO A 114 5.42 26.26 5.72
C PRO A 114 6.33 25.36 6.57
N GLN A 115 7.01 25.92 7.57
CA GLN A 115 7.93 25.16 8.44
C GLN A 115 7.16 24.32 9.46
N ALA A 116 6.05 24.84 9.99
CA ALA A 116 5.16 24.09 10.88
C ALA A 116 4.17 23.19 10.12
N GLY A 117 3.99 23.41 8.81
CA GLY A 117 3.05 22.68 7.95
C GLY A 117 3.02 21.16 8.14
N PRO A 118 4.17 20.45 8.19
CA PRO A 118 4.20 19.00 8.41
C PRO A 118 3.56 18.55 9.73
N LEU A 119 3.49 19.41 10.74
CA LEU A 119 2.90 19.13 12.06
C LEU A 119 1.56 19.83 12.28
N LEU A 120 1.05 20.60 11.32
CA LEU A 120 -0.18 21.40 11.44
C LEU A 120 -1.38 20.59 11.94
N LEU A 121 -1.55 19.37 11.41
CA LEU A 121 -2.72 18.54 11.67
C LEU A 121 -2.57 17.62 12.90
N GLN A 122 -1.40 17.60 13.55
CA GLN A 122 -1.08 16.61 14.58
C GLN A 122 -2.01 16.66 15.80
N HIS A 123 -2.64 17.81 16.04
CA HIS A 123 -3.50 18.07 17.19
C HIS A 123 -4.99 17.89 16.90
N ILE A 124 -5.37 17.59 15.65
CA ILE A 124 -6.77 17.39 15.28
C ILE A 124 -7.33 16.18 16.04
N GLN A 125 -8.49 16.39 16.65
CA GLN A 125 -9.19 15.39 17.44
C GLN A 125 -10.08 14.49 16.56
N VAL A 126 -10.02 13.20 16.82
CA VAL A 126 -10.64 12.10 16.09
C VAL A 126 -11.46 11.31 17.10
N GLU A 127 -12.78 11.45 17.01
CA GLU A 127 -13.71 10.99 18.03
C GLU A 127 -13.77 9.45 18.13
N CYS A 128 -13.64 8.76 16.99
CA CYS A 128 -13.85 7.31 16.87
C CYS A 128 -12.71 6.55 16.17
N THR A 129 -12.57 5.26 16.48
CA THR A 129 -11.79 4.30 15.67
C THR A 129 -12.55 3.90 14.42
N ALA A 130 -11.89 3.19 13.50
CA ALA A 130 -12.55 2.62 12.33
C ALA A 130 -13.73 1.68 12.71
N ASP A 131 -13.66 1.03 13.87
CA ASP A 131 -14.69 0.14 14.40
C ASP A 131 -15.79 0.86 15.21
N GLY A 132 -15.80 2.20 15.21
CA GLY A 132 -16.80 3.01 15.92
C GLY A 132 -16.63 3.08 17.45
N ARG A 133 -15.50 2.62 18.00
CA ARG A 133 -15.20 2.74 19.43
C ARG A 133 -14.54 4.08 19.73
N LYS A 134 -14.76 4.63 20.93
CA LYS A 134 -14.01 5.81 21.40
C LYS A 134 -12.51 5.51 21.44
N ARG A 135 -11.71 6.43 20.92
CA ARG A 135 -10.25 6.29 20.89
C ARG A 135 -9.61 6.54 22.25
N VAL A 136 -8.56 5.79 22.54
CA VAL A 136 -7.62 6.05 23.66
C VAL A 136 -6.66 7.18 23.31
N LYS A 137 -6.23 7.26 22.05
CA LYS A 137 -5.49 8.39 21.47
C LYS A 137 -6.42 9.11 20.49
N ASP A 138 -7.01 10.19 20.97
CA ASP A 138 -7.98 11.02 20.25
C ASP A 138 -7.32 11.86 19.15
N LYS A 139 -6.01 12.13 19.21
CA LYS A 139 -5.33 12.97 18.21
C LYS A 139 -4.88 12.20 16.96
N LEU A 140 -4.87 12.90 15.81
CA LEU A 140 -4.33 12.41 14.54
C LEU A 140 -2.84 12.00 14.65
N GLY A 141 -2.05 12.80 15.37
CA GLY A 141 -0.63 12.55 15.62
C GLY A 141 0.31 13.01 14.49
N PRO A 142 1.61 13.13 14.79
CA PRO A 142 2.59 13.77 13.91
C PRO A 142 2.88 12.95 12.64
N ALA A 143 2.80 11.62 12.71
CA ALA A 143 3.08 10.76 11.57
C ALA A 143 2.06 10.96 10.44
N LEU A 144 0.76 10.95 10.76
CA LEU A 144 -0.30 11.17 9.77
C LEU A 144 -0.30 12.62 9.26
N SER A 145 -0.06 13.60 10.14
CA SER A 145 0.07 15.01 9.72
C SER A 145 1.15 15.19 8.65
N LYS A 146 2.35 14.61 8.86
CA LYS A 146 3.45 14.67 7.89
C LYS A 146 3.08 14.03 6.56
N ARG A 147 2.36 12.90 6.58
CA ARG A 147 1.92 12.22 5.36
C ARG A 147 0.97 13.06 4.53
N VAL A 148 -0.01 13.69 5.17
CA VAL A 148 -0.97 14.57 4.47
C VAL A 148 -0.24 15.76 3.86
N PHE A 149 0.69 16.37 4.59
CA PHE A 149 1.53 17.44 4.07
C PHE A 149 2.35 16.98 2.87
N THR A 150 3.02 15.82 2.96
CA THR A 150 3.83 15.27 1.86
C THR A 150 2.99 14.97 0.62
N VAL A 151 1.79 14.40 0.78
CA VAL A 151 0.95 14.04 -0.38
C VAL A 151 0.33 15.26 -1.05
N LEU A 152 -0.08 16.28 -0.28
CA LEU A 152 -0.87 17.39 -0.82
C LEU A 152 -0.05 18.65 -1.11
N TYR A 153 1.02 18.93 -0.37
CA TYR A 153 1.70 20.22 -0.41
C TYR A 153 3.19 20.14 -0.79
N ASP A 154 3.83 18.99 -0.62
CA ASP A 154 5.23 18.84 -1.03
C ASP A 154 5.38 18.87 -2.55
N THR A 155 6.53 19.35 -3.01
CA THR A 155 6.82 19.59 -4.42
C THR A 155 7.58 18.44 -5.07
N ASP A 156 8.13 17.50 -4.29
CA ASP A 156 8.84 16.34 -4.81
C ASP A 156 7.88 15.18 -5.15
N PRO A 157 7.65 14.90 -6.45
CA PRO A 157 6.72 13.86 -6.87
C PRO A 157 7.21 12.43 -6.58
N LEU A 158 8.50 12.24 -6.30
CA LEU A 158 9.09 10.92 -6.02
C LEU A 158 9.25 10.66 -4.51
N ARG A 159 8.84 11.61 -3.67
CA ARG A 159 8.99 11.48 -2.23
C ARG A 159 8.10 10.38 -1.68
N LEU A 160 8.70 9.45 -0.96
CA LEU A 160 7.98 8.38 -0.29
C LEU A 160 7.20 8.94 0.92
N VAL A 161 5.91 8.63 0.97
CA VAL A 161 5.00 8.99 2.07
C VAL A 161 5.32 8.17 3.34
N VAL A 162 6.01 7.05 3.19
CA VAL A 162 6.42 6.16 4.27
C VAL A 162 7.90 5.87 4.12
N ASN A 163 8.68 6.26 5.13
CA ASN A 163 10.01 5.72 5.34
C ASN A 163 9.87 4.61 6.38
N ASP A 164 9.65 3.38 5.93
CA ASP A 164 9.78 2.21 6.80
C ASP A 164 11.28 2.07 7.11
N LYS A 165 11.67 2.47 8.33
CA LYS A 165 12.96 2.12 8.93
C LYS A 165 12.76 0.91 9.83
#